data_AF-A0AAX1EEV6-F1
#
_entry.id   AF-A0AAX1EEV6-F1
#
_cell.length_a   1.000
_cell.length_b   1.000
_cell.length_c   1.000
_cell.angle_alpha   90.00
_cell.angle_beta   90.00
_cell.angle_gamma   90.00
#
_symmetry.space_group_name_H-M   'P 1'
#
loop_
_entity.id
_entity.type
_entity.pdbx_description
1 polymer ?
#
loop_
_entity_poly.entity_id
_entity_poly.type
_entity_poly.pdbx_seq_one_letter_code
_entity_poly.pdbx_strand_id
1 'polypeptide(L)'
;MPRTIPFQSDDPHRTLFEPTLRDRKTDDFYQDFPPKLSKEELDTLISNISDFIKSSYTIKDSNIMFWMTSALVNAVRLKDSENVAVLCKKIKQLQKSDRDQLLEAFRSVATSGSFKDQTYAHTWVHQMYSTVFNNDLMTFVTLELTINALIDDFGADFIQALTIPAEGSSYRAGTSGISSIVFALTESAKDPLKQMVTKALASMLLKMCQQSSAVIELLTGNTRLSEISLTVDLCGLLQGSIVNNTELTGILCNILATVIQQIKKDPDFLSQCFTEKISKGSYAGSSNFHLVLQGLRRAAEQPHAEAKTQFIAIMTLLNTLGNEMLTQHYEVMLLEPFKFHERKFETGASMLFSILTMAQQNNYNIEALSQLIEHSIEKCGIERFVQALAVNHQRNVLVSKLEQIDPDKLWAKKLVRYLNSPSALSLFEGDTHNNPPSQNPHSPHFSSSSHFFPARKKEMIHCPEEKNEKEYCSPKKQK
;
A
#
# COMPACT_ATOMS: atom_id res chain seq x y z
N MET A 1 2.90 67.23 -35.74
CA MET A 1 1.75 66.70 -34.97
C MET A 1 1.90 65.18 -34.89
N PRO A 2 2.17 64.62 -33.70
CA PRO A 2 2.31 63.17 -33.54
C PRO A 2 0.92 62.52 -33.48
N ARG A 3 0.76 61.40 -34.20
CA ARG A 3 -0.44 60.56 -34.16
C ARG A 3 -0.40 59.70 -32.90
N THR A 4 -1.43 59.84 -32.08
CA THR A 4 -1.76 58.95 -30.98
C THR A 4 -2.10 57.56 -31.53
N ILE A 5 -1.35 56.55 -31.07
CA ILE A 5 -1.69 55.13 -31.22
C ILE A 5 -2.61 54.79 -30.02
N PRO A 6 -3.79 54.18 -30.22
CA PRO A 6 -4.57 53.70 -29.11
C PRO A 6 -3.91 52.43 -28.57
N PHE A 7 -3.59 52.43 -27.27
CA PHE A 7 -3.27 51.23 -26.51
C PHE A 7 -4.49 50.30 -26.52
N GLN A 8 -4.43 49.24 -27.31
CA GLN A 8 -5.16 48.01 -27.01
C GLN A 8 -4.30 47.22 -26.03
N SER A 9 -4.71 47.20 -24.76
CA SER A 9 -4.19 46.26 -23.78
C SER A 9 -4.80 44.89 -24.07
N ASP A 10 -4.15 44.13 -24.94
CA ASP A 10 -4.40 42.69 -25.04
C ASP A 10 -3.87 42.05 -23.76
N ASP A 11 -4.78 41.75 -22.84
CA ASP A 11 -4.50 40.89 -21.70
C ASP A 11 -4.59 39.44 -22.18
N PRO A 12 -3.46 38.73 -22.37
CA PRO A 12 -3.43 37.38 -22.93
C PRO A 12 -4.21 36.35 -22.07
N HIS A 13 -4.53 36.68 -20.82
CA HIS A 13 -5.23 35.79 -19.89
C HIS A 13 -6.75 35.73 -20.12
N ARG A 14 -7.34 36.72 -20.80
CA ARG A 14 -8.79 36.80 -21.01
C ARG A 14 -9.34 35.78 -22.01
N THR A 15 -8.47 35.11 -22.78
CA THR A 15 -8.86 34.18 -23.86
C THR A 15 -8.74 32.69 -23.51
N LEU A 16 -8.26 32.33 -22.31
CA LEU A 16 -7.97 30.93 -21.97
C LEU A 16 -9.20 30.04 -21.76
N PHE A 17 -10.36 30.60 -21.38
CA PHE A 17 -11.42 29.79 -20.76
C PHE A 17 -12.83 29.88 -21.37
N GLU A 18 -13.20 30.94 -22.09
CA GLU A 18 -14.58 31.10 -22.60
C GLU A 18 -14.90 30.26 -23.87
N PRO A 19 -13.98 30.05 -24.84
CA PRO A 19 -14.22 29.11 -25.94
C PRO A 19 -13.78 27.66 -25.64
N THR A 20 -13.01 27.42 -24.58
CA THR A 20 -12.23 26.17 -24.41
C THR A 20 -12.96 25.08 -23.61
N LEU A 21 -13.99 25.43 -22.83
CA LEU A 21 -14.87 24.45 -22.19
C LEU A 21 -15.77 23.72 -23.20
N ARG A 22 -16.05 24.36 -24.35
CA ARG A 22 -17.05 23.92 -25.33
C ARG A 22 -16.47 23.22 -26.56
N ASP A 23 -15.44 23.76 -27.22
CA ASP A 23 -15.15 23.39 -28.62
C ASP A 23 -13.69 23.07 -29.01
N ARG A 24 -12.71 23.16 -28.10
CA ARG A 24 -11.33 22.77 -28.46
C ARG A 24 -11.10 21.28 -28.27
N LYS A 25 -10.57 20.61 -29.30
CA LYS A 25 -9.95 19.29 -29.11
C LYS A 25 -8.85 19.46 -28.06
N THR A 26 -8.80 18.56 -27.08
CA THR A 26 -7.74 18.51 -26.05
C THR A 26 -6.33 18.40 -26.64
N ASP A 27 -6.23 18.07 -27.93
CA ASP A 27 -5.01 18.00 -28.74
C ASP A 27 -4.23 19.32 -28.80
N ASP A 28 -4.87 20.48 -28.56
CA ASP A 28 -4.16 21.78 -28.59
C ASP A 28 -3.28 22.04 -27.35
N PHE A 29 -3.38 21.20 -26.31
CA PHE A 29 -2.60 21.31 -25.07
C PHE A 29 -1.51 20.23 -25.01
N TYR A 30 -0.48 20.33 -25.84
CA TYR A 30 0.71 19.44 -25.84
C TYR A 30 1.65 19.65 -24.64
N GLN A 31 1.13 19.84 -23.43
CA GLN A 31 1.95 19.92 -22.22
C GLN A 31 1.81 18.64 -21.40
N ASP A 32 2.95 18.05 -21.03
CA ASP A 32 3.03 16.87 -20.16
C ASP A 32 2.45 17.13 -18.75
N PHE A 33 2.24 18.40 -18.39
CA PHE A 33 1.73 18.84 -17.10
C PHE A 33 0.58 19.83 -17.27
N PRO A 34 -0.41 19.84 -16.36
CA PRO A 34 -1.48 20.82 -16.45
C PRO A 34 -0.88 22.22 -16.25
N PRO A 35 -1.43 23.24 -16.93
CA PRO A 35 -0.89 24.59 -16.85
C PRO A 35 -0.80 25.03 -15.40
N LYS A 36 0.29 25.71 -15.05
CA LYS A 36 0.47 26.28 -13.72
C LYS A 36 -0.35 27.56 -13.60
N LEU A 37 -1.53 27.47 -13.00
CA LEU A 37 -2.41 28.61 -12.76
C LEU A 37 -2.02 29.37 -11.48
N SER A 38 -2.16 30.70 -11.53
CA SER A 38 -2.23 31.55 -10.32
C SER A 38 -3.52 31.29 -9.55
N LYS A 39 -3.64 31.86 -8.34
CA LYS A 39 -4.87 31.76 -7.53
C LYS A 39 -6.05 32.43 -8.24
N GLU A 40 -5.84 33.60 -8.83
CA GLU A 40 -6.86 34.37 -9.56
C GLU A 40 -7.31 33.65 -10.83
N GLU A 41 -6.38 33.03 -11.56
CA GLU A 41 -6.70 32.23 -12.74
C GLU A 41 -7.50 30.98 -12.36
N LEU A 42 -7.13 30.33 -11.25
CA LEU A 42 -7.87 29.18 -10.72
C LEU A 42 -9.29 29.55 -10.30
N ASP A 43 -9.45 30.67 -9.57
CA ASP A 43 -10.76 31.17 -9.14
C ASP A 43 -11.65 31.50 -10.36
N THR A 44 -11.06 32.09 -11.39
CA THR A 44 -11.74 32.38 -12.67
C THR A 44 -12.18 31.09 -13.36
N LEU A 45 -11.30 30.09 -13.46
CA LEU A 45 -11.64 28.78 -14.02
C LEU A 45 -12.78 28.09 -13.25
N ILE A 46 -12.75 28.12 -11.91
CA ILE A 46 -13.80 27.54 -11.06
C ILE A 46 -15.14 28.29 -11.23
N SER A 47 -15.11 29.60 -11.43
CA SER A 47 -16.30 30.39 -11.79
C SER A 47 -16.88 29.92 -13.13
N ASN A 48 -16.05 29.77 -14.16
CA ASN A 48 -16.48 29.32 -15.48
C ASN A 48 -17.06 27.88 -15.46
N ILE A 49 -16.44 26.98 -14.68
CA ILE A 49 -16.97 25.64 -14.40
C ILE A 49 -18.35 25.75 -13.74
N SER A 50 -18.51 26.67 -12.79
CA SER A 50 -19.77 26.87 -12.08
C SER A 50 -20.90 27.33 -13.00
N ASP A 51 -20.59 28.19 -13.96
CA ASP A 51 -21.56 28.69 -14.93
C ASP A 51 -21.88 27.64 -15.99
N PHE A 52 -20.90 26.84 -16.41
CA PHE A 52 -21.15 25.67 -17.26
C PHE A 52 -22.13 24.69 -16.60
N ILE A 53 -21.94 24.33 -15.33
CA ILE A 53 -22.81 23.37 -14.62
C ILE A 53 -24.26 23.88 -14.49
N LYS A 54 -24.49 25.19 -14.50
CA LYS A 54 -25.83 25.79 -14.47
C LYS A 54 -26.49 25.86 -15.85
N SER A 55 -25.71 25.68 -16.92
CA SER A 55 -26.20 25.73 -18.30
C SER A 55 -26.86 24.40 -18.71
N SER A 56 -27.43 24.36 -19.91
CA SER A 56 -28.10 23.17 -20.46
C SER A 56 -27.14 22.18 -21.16
N TYR A 57 -25.82 22.40 -21.08
CA TYR A 57 -24.84 21.52 -21.73
C TYR A 57 -24.66 20.21 -20.96
N THR A 58 -24.40 19.13 -21.70
CA THR A 58 -24.15 17.78 -21.19
C THR A 58 -22.68 17.61 -20.84
N ILE A 59 -22.36 16.71 -19.90
CA ILE A 59 -20.96 16.37 -19.60
C ILE A 59 -20.30 15.75 -20.84
N LYS A 60 -21.01 14.84 -21.50
CA LYS A 60 -20.50 14.03 -22.62
C LYS A 60 -20.01 14.85 -23.80
N ASP A 61 -20.67 15.97 -24.10
CA ASP A 61 -20.36 16.80 -25.27
C ASP A 61 -19.42 17.98 -24.91
N SER A 62 -18.70 17.89 -23.80
CA SER A 62 -17.85 18.97 -23.29
C SER A 62 -16.51 18.49 -22.74
N ASN A 63 -15.59 19.42 -22.54
CA ASN A 63 -14.31 19.16 -21.87
C ASN A 63 -14.38 19.43 -20.36
N ILE A 64 -15.58 19.47 -19.76
CA ILE A 64 -15.74 19.92 -18.37
C ILE A 64 -14.91 19.09 -17.38
N MET A 65 -14.81 17.77 -17.59
CA MET A 65 -14.03 16.90 -16.70
C MET A 65 -12.52 17.14 -16.80
N PHE A 66 -12.00 17.47 -17.99
CA PHE A 66 -10.60 17.87 -18.16
C PHE A 66 -10.31 19.14 -17.35
N TRP A 67 -11.18 20.14 -17.45
CA TRP A 67 -11.01 21.43 -16.78
C TRP A 67 -11.22 21.33 -15.27
N MET A 68 -12.21 20.56 -14.81
CA MET A 68 -12.41 20.29 -13.38
C MET A 68 -11.20 19.56 -12.77
N THR A 69 -10.63 18.59 -13.49
CA THR A 69 -9.44 17.87 -13.04
C THR A 69 -8.21 18.78 -13.03
N SER A 70 -8.04 19.63 -14.05
CA SER A 70 -6.99 20.65 -14.10
C SER A 70 -7.11 21.65 -12.94
N ALA A 71 -8.32 22.12 -12.66
CA ALA A 71 -8.60 23.01 -11.54
C ALA A 71 -8.25 22.33 -10.20
N LEU A 72 -8.62 21.06 -10.03
CA LEU A 72 -8.31 20.30 -8.82
C LEU A 72 -6.81 20.15 -8.61
N VAL A 73 -6.05 19.75 -9.63
CA VAL A 73 -4.59 19.60 -9.54
C VAL A 73 -3.94 20.94 -9.17
N ASN A 74 -4.39 22.04 -9.76
CA ASN A 74 -3.91 23.38 -9.42
C ASN A 74 -4.26 23.77 -7.97
N ALA A 75 -5.49 23.53 -7.53
CA ALA A 75 -5.92 23.83 -6.16
C ALA A 75 -5.12 23.06 -5.11
N VAL A 76 -4.90 21.75 -5.32
CA VAL A 76 -4.10 20.89 -4.44
C VAL A 76 -2.63 21.35 -4.42
N ARG A 77 -2.07 21.73 -5.57
CA ARG A 77 -0.71 22.27 -5.66
C ARG A 77 -0.57 23.58 -4.89
N LEU A 78 -1.58 24.44 -4.93
CA LEU A 78 -1.65 25.71 -4.19
C LEU A 78 -2.03 25.52 -2.71
N LYS A 79 -2.33 24.29 -2.25
CA LYS A 79 -2.85 23.97 -0.91
C LYS A 79 -4.13 24.76 -0.57
N ASP A 80 -4.96 24.96 -1.58
CA ASP A 80 -6.17 25.76 -1.52
C ASP A 80 -7.39 24.87 -1.22
N SER A 81 -7.57 24.57 0.06
CA SER A 81 -8.64 23.68 0.52
C SER A 81 -10.05 24.22 0.22
N GLU A 82 -10.21 25.55 0.10
CA GLU A 82 -11.51 26.16 -0.22
C GLU A 82 -11.91 25.83 -1.65
N ASN A 83 -11.01 26.04 -2.61
CA ASN A 83 -11.28 25.69 -4.01
C ASN A 83 -11.47 24.20 -4.22
N VAL A 84 -10.74 23.36 -3.48
CA VAL A 84 -10.97 21.91 -3.49
C VAL A 84 -12.39 21.59 -3.00
N ALA A 85 -12.84 22.22 -1.91
CA ALA A 85 -14.20 22.04 -1.40
C ALA A 85 -15.27 22.51 -2.41
N VAL A 86 -15.04 23.61 -3.13
CA VAL A 86 -15.93 24.07 -4.19
C VAL A 86 -16.02 23.04 -5.31
N LEU A 87 -14.89 22.54 -5.82
CA LEU A 87 -14.84 21.52 -6.88
C LEU A 87 -15.51 20.21 -6.45
N CYS A 88 -15.25 19.74 -5.24
CA CYS A 88 -15.91 18.56 -4.67
C CYS A 88 -17.43 18.75 -4.55
N LYS A 89 -17.89 19.95 -4.16
CA LYS A 89 -19.32 20.29 -4.15
C LYS A 89 -19.92 20.25 -5.56
N LYS A 90 -19.17 20.68 -6.60
CA LYS A 90 -19.60 20.59 -8.00
C LYS A 90 -19.74 19.15 -8.47
N ILE A 91 -18.80 18.28 -8.13
CA ILE A 91 -18.93 16.84 -8.40
C ILE A 91 -20.20 16.27 -7.77
N LYS A 92 -20.48 16.60 -6.50
CA LYS A 92 -21.73 16.19 -5.82
C LYS A 92 -23.00 16.77 -6.45
N GLN A 93 -22.92 17.93 -7.10
CA GLN A 93 -24.03 18.51 -7.86
C GLN A 93 -24.25 17.71 -9.15
N LEU A 94 -23.19 17.48 -9.93
CA LEU A 94 -23.24 16.68 -11.16
C LEU A 94 -23.69 15.25 -10.90
N GLN A 95 -23.26 14.65 -9.78
CA GLN A 95 -23.70 13.33 -9.35
C GLN A 95 -25.22 13.22 -9.19
N LYS A 96 -25.87 14.31 -8.76
CA LYS A 96 -27.34 14.35 -8.60
C LYS A 96 -28.07 14.69 -9.89
N SER A 97 -27.49 15.53 -10.76
CA SER A 97 -28.16 16.03 -11.95
C SER A 97 -27.90 15.19 -13.21
N ASP A 98 -26.72 14.58 -13.33
CA ASP A 98 -26.26 13.88 -14.53
C ASP A 98 -25.39 12.66 -14.16
N ARG A 99 -25.97 11.80 -13.31
CA ARG A 99 -25.30 10.68 -12.64
C ARG A 99 -24.52 9.79 -13.61
N ASP A 100 -25.18 9.32 -14.67
CA ASP A 100 -24.60 8.33 -15.58
C ASP A 100 -23.51 8.92 -16.48
N GLN A 101 -23.67 10.17 -16.94
CA GLN A 101 -22.62 10.83 -17.71
C GLN A 101 -21.41 11.18 -16.84
N LEU A 102 -21.61 11.52 -15.56
CA LEU A 102 -20.50 11.75 -14.65
C LEU A 102 -19.67 10.48 -14.45
N LEU A 103 -20.33 9.33 -14.25
CA LEU A 103 -19.66 8.04 -14.13
C LEU A 103 -18.88 7.69 -15.41
N GLU A 104 -19.51 7.84 -16.58
CA GLU A 104 -18.86 7.61 -17.87
C GLU A 104 -17.65 8.54 -18.05
N ALA A 105 -17.79 9.80 -17.66
CA ALA A 105 -16.69 10.74 -17.75
C ALA A 105 -15.55 10.36 -16.79
N PHE A 106 -15.82 9.89 -15.57
CA PHE A 106 -14.78 9.36 -14.67
C PHE A 106 -14.05 8.13 -15.23
N ARG A 107 -14.76 7.29 -16.01
CA ARG A 107 -14.22 6.10 -16.70
C ARG A 107 -13.40 6.44 -17.93
N SER A 108 -13.69 7.56 -18.57
CA SER A 108 -12.99 7.95 -19.79
C SER A 108 -11.50 8.13 -19.54
N VAL A 109 -10.70 7.58 -20.45
CA VAL A 109 -9.25 7.78 -20.51
C VAL A 109 -8.99 9.03 -21.32
N ALA A 110 -8.26 9.99 -20.77
CA ALA A 110 -7.91 11.19 -21.51
C ALA A 110 -6.97 10.83 -22.68
N THR A 111 -7.34 11.26 -23.89
CA THR A 111 -6.60 10.91 -25.12
C THR A 111 -5.48 11.90 -25.44
N SER A 112 -5.48 13.07 -24.81
CA SER A 112 -4.47 14.10 -24.97
C SER A 112 -4.35 15.00 -23.73
N GLY A 113 -3.37 15.89 -23.73
CA GLY A 113 -3.09 16.80 -22.62
C GLY A 113 -2.32 16.17 -21.46
N SER A 114 -2.31 16.88 -20.34
CA SER A 114 -1.52 16.54 -19.15
C SER A 114 -1.98 15.29 -18.40
N PHE A 115 -3.16 14.77 -18.75
CA PHE A 115 -3.73 13.56 -18.17
C PHE A 115 -3.78 12.42 -19.17
N LYS A 116 -3.12 12.58 -20.33
CA LYS A 116 -3.10 11.57 -21.38
C LYS A 116 -2.83 10.18 -20.78
N ASP A 117 -3.59 9.20 -21.27
CA ASP A 117 -3.53 7.79 -20.92
C ASP A 117 -3.96 7.48 -19.47
N GLN A 118 -4.57 8.43 -18.75
CA GLN A 118 -5.12 8.25 -17.41
C GLN A 118 -6.64 8.41 -17.40
N THR A 119 -7.33 7.65 -16.55
CA THR A 119 -8.73 7.95 -16.21
C THR A 119 -8.81 9.20 -15.34
N TYR A 120 -9.90 9.95 -15.46
CA TYR A 120 -10.13 11.06 -14.53
C TYR A 120 -10.30 10.56 -13.09
N ALA A 121 -10.89 9.38 -12.89
CA ALA A 121 -11.01 8.76 -11.56
C ALA A 121 -9.62 8.53 -10.92
N HIS A 122 -8.66 7.99 -11.68
CA HIS A 122 -7.28 7.84 -11.23
C HIS A 122 -6.68 9.19 -10.84
N THR A 123 -6.80 10.22 -11.69
CA THR A 123 -6.18 11.52 -11.43
C THR A 123 -6.72 12.19 -10.15
N TRP A 124 -8.03 12.06 -9.90
CA TRP A 124 -8.67 12.58 -8.69
C TRP A 124 -8.18 11.87 -7.43
N VAL A 125 -8.11 10.54 -7.44
CA VAL A 125 -7.56 9.75 -6.32
C VAL A 125 -6.07 10.02 -6.14
N HIS A 126 -5.31 10.24 -7.22
CA HIS A 126 -3.91 10.61 -7.15
C HIS A 126 -3.71 11.97 -6.45
N GLN A 127 -4.67 12.89 -6.50
CA GLN A 127 -4.58 14.12 -5.70
C GLN A 127 -4.71 13.85 -4.20
N MET A 128 -5.46 12.82 -3.77
CA MET A 128 -5.42 12.39 -2.36
C MET A 128 -4.02 11.87 -1.97
N TYR A 129 -3.35 11.15 -2.86
CA TYR A 129 -1.96 10.75 -2.62
C TYR A 129 -1.07 11.99 -2.42
N SER A 130 -1.18 12.99 -3.30
CA SER A 130 -0.42 14.25 -3.18
C SER A 130 -0.65 14.97 -1.85
N THR A 131 -1.87 14.99 -1.31
CA THR A 131 -2.17 15.67 -0.04
C THR A 131 -1.54 14.97 1.16
N VAL A 132 -1.39 13.64 1.12
CA VAL A 132 -0.66 12.88 2.16
C VAL A 132 0.82 13.26 2.19
N PHE A 133 1.45 13.44 1.03
CA PHE A 133 2.85 13.88 0.94
C PHE A 133 3.01 15.34 1.37
N ASN A 134 2.07 16.20 1.00
CA ASN A 134 2.11 17.63 1.29
C ASN A 134 1.66 18.02 2.70
N ASN A 135 1.25 17.04 3.52
CA ASN A 135 0.66 17.23 4.86
C ASN A 135 -0.58 18.15 4.85
N ASP A 136 -1.39 18.06 3.80
CA ASP A 136 -2.60 18.89 3.64
C ASP A 136 -3.85 18.10 4.07
N LEU A 137 -4.10 18.12 5.39
CA LEU A 137 -5.17 17.35 6.01
C LEU A 137 -6.57 17.80 5.56
N MET A 138 -6.79 19.11 5.42
CA MET A 138 -8.11 19.65 5.06
C MET A 138 -8.51 19.25 3.64
N THR A 139 -7.57 19.36 2.71
CA THR A 139 -7.75 18.91 1.32
C THR A 139 -7.92 17.39 1.26
N PHE A 140 -7.13 16.62 2.03
CA PHE A 140 -7.29 15.18 2.14
C PHE A 140 -8.71 14.78 2.57
N VAL A 141 -9.21 15.33 3.69
CA VAL A 141 -10.54 15.01 4.22
C VAL A 141 -11.64 15.34 3.21
N THR A 142 -11.51 16.48 2.53
CA THR A 142 -12.49 16.92 1.52
C THR A 142 -12.56 15.97 0.31
N LEU A 143 -11.40 15.51 -0.16
CA LEU A 143 -11.32 14.54 -1.25
C LEU A 143 -11.80 13.16 -0.81
N GLU A 144 -11.37 12.70 0.37
CA GLU A 144 -11.76 11.41 0.95
C GLU A 144 -13.28 11.28 1.07
N LEU A 145 -13.96 12.29 1.63
CA LEU A 145 -15.41 12.30 1.76
C LEU A 145 -16.13 12.32 0.41
N THR A 146 -15.52 12.94 -0.60
CA THR A 146 -16.09 13.02 -1.94
C THR A 146 -15.93 11.70 -2.67
N ILE A 147 -14.74 11.10 -2.63
CA ILE A 147 -14.45 9.82 -3.26
C ILE A 147 -15.24 8.69 -2.58
N ASN A 148 -15.37 8.69 -1.25
CA ASN A 148 -16.24 7.74 -0.56
C ASN A 148 -17.71 7.87 -0.98
N ALA A 149 -18.22 9.10 -1.17
CA ALA A 149 -19.57 9.32 -1.67
C ALA A 149 -19.76 8.83 -3.11
N LEU A 150 -18.72 8.92 -3.96
CA LEU A 150 -18.75 8.36 -5.32
C LEU A 150 -18.73 6.83 -5.27
N ILE A 151 -17.94 6.22 -4.39
CA ILE A 151 -17.92 4.78 -4.16
C ILE A 151 -19.29 4.28 -3.65
N ASP A 152 -19.92 5.01 -2.72
CA ASP A 152 -21.23 4.63 -2.19
C ASP A 152 -22.34 4.65 -3.23
N ASP A 153 -22.32 5.63 -4.13
CA ASP A 153 -23.39 5.83 -5.12
C ASP A 153 -23.16 5.04 -6.41
N PHE A 154 -21.94 5.03 -6.94
CA PHE A 154 -21.60 4.33 -8.18
C PHE A 154 -21.15 2.88 -7.93
N GLY A 155 -20.71 2.54 -6.72
CA GLY A 155 -20.32 1.17 -6.36
C GLY A 155 -19.17 0.63 -7.20
N ALA A 156 -19.31 -0.65 -7.59
CA ALA A 156 -18.31 -1.39 -8.35
C ALA A 156 -17.89 -0.70 -9.66
N ASP A 157 -18.81 0.06 -10.27
CA ASP A 157 -18.59 0.71 -11.56
C ASP A 157 -17.55 1.84 -11.50
N PHE A 158 -17.57 2.64 -10.44
CA PHE A 158 -16.56 3.67 -10.18
C PHE A 158 -15.25 3.04 -9.70
N ILE A 159 -15.33 1.99 -8.87
CA ILE A 159 -14.15 1.24 -8.43
C ILE A 159 -13.40 0.65 -9.63
N GLN A 160 -14.10 0.12 -10.64
CA GLN A 160 -13.48 -0.38 -11.86
C GLN A 160 -12.72 0.72 -12.62
N ALA A 161 -13.21 1.97 -12.62
CA ALA A 161 -12.48 3.09 -13.22
C ALA A 161 -11.14 3.38 -12.50
N LEU A 162 -11.05 3.03 -11.20
CA LEU A 162 -9.84 3.18 -10.39
C LEU A 162 -8.84 2.03 -10.57
N THR A 163 -9.25 0.89 -11.13
CA THR A 163 -8.35 -0.24 -11.39
C THR A 163 -7.63 -0.13 -12.72
N ILE A 164 -8.12 0.72 -13.64
CA ILE A 164 -7.48 0.98 -14.93
C ILE A 164 -6.12 1.66 -14.70
N PRO A 165 -5.00 1.02 -15.08
CA PRO A 165 -3.68 1.63 -14.97
C PRO A 165 -3.48 2.69 -16.04
N ALA A 166 -2.69 3.70 -15.71
CA ALA A 166 -2.24 4.69 -16.68
C ALA A 166 -1.32 4.03 -17.71
N GLU A 167 -1.55 4.30 -19.00
CA GLU A 167 -0.72 3.78 -20.08
C GLU A 167 0.39 4.78 -20.48
N GLY A 168 1.21 4.40 -21.46
CA GLY A 168 2.23 5.27 -22.06
C GLY A 168 3.59 5.29 -21.35
N SER A 169 4.42 6.26 -21.70
CA SER A 169 5.79 6.45 -21.17
C SER A 169 5.87 7.49 -20.06
N SER A 170 4.73 7.93 -19.52
CA SER A 170 4.71 8.91 -18.43
C SER A 170 5.31 8.31 -17.16
N TYR A 171 5.76 9.16 -16.23
CA TYR A 171 6.24 8.71 -14.91
C TYR A 171 5.15 8.02 -14.07
N ARG A 172 3.89 8.06 -14.52
CA ARG A 172 2.74 7.40 -13.91
C ARG A 172 2.35 6.10 -14.61
N ALA A 173 3.04 5.70 -15.67
CA ALA A 173 2.76 4.47 -16.39
C ALA A 173 2.70 3.27 -15.43
N GLY A 174 1.66 2.44 -15.58
CA GLY A 174 1.40 1.28 -14.73
C GLY A 174 0.78 1.59 -13.37
N THR A 175 0.55 2.85 -13.01
CA THR A 175 -0.13 3.23 -11.75
C THR A 175 -1.63 3.40 -11.97
N SER A 176 -2.43 3.05 -10.97
CA SER A 176 -3.88 3.20 -10.96
C SER A 176 -4.36 4.00 -9.74
N GLY A 177 -5.67 4.28 -9.68
CA GLY A 177 -6.29 4.88 -8.50
C GLY A 177 -6.08 4.03 -7.25
N ILE A 178 -6.24 2.70 -7.38
CA ILE A 178 -6.02 1.77 -6.27
C ILE A 178 -4.55 1.75 -5.84
N SER A 179 -3.58 1.73 -6.75
CA SER A 179 -2.17 1.78 -6.36
C SER A 179 -1.83 3.10 -5.66
N SER A 180 -2.42 4.22 -6.10
CA SER A 180 -2.27 5.52 -5.44
C SER A 180 -2.79 5.49 -3.99
N ILE A 181 -3.91 4.79 -3.72
CA ILE A 181 -4.41 4.58 -2.35
C ILE A 181 -3.44 3.75 -1.52
N VAL A 182 -2.92 2.64 -2.06
CA VAL A 182 -1.96 1.78 -1.34
C VAL A 182 -0.66 2.53 -1.03
N PHE A 183 -0.16 3.32 -1.98
CA PHE A 183 1.03 4.13 -1.76
C PHE A 183 0.79 5.26 -0.77
N ALA A 184 -0.37 5.92 -0.82
CA ALA A 184 -0.76 6.93 0.16
C ALA A 184 -0.87 6.33 1.57
N LEU A 185 -1.45 5.12 1.68
CA LEU A 185 -1.56 4.38 2.94
C LEU A 185 -0.18 4.01 3.48
N THR A 186 0.71 3.54 2.61
CA THR A 186 2.08 3.19 2.95
C THR A 186 2.86 4.40 3.44
N GLU A 187 2.69 5.55 2.78
CA GLU A 187 3.35 6.79 3.18
C GLU A 187 2.79 7.32 4.50
N SER A 188 1.47 7.37 4.65
CA SER A 188 0.85 7.89 5.87
C SER A 188 1.19 7.04 7.09
N ALA A 189 1.32 5.72 6.94
CA ALA A 189 1.66 4.81 8.03
C ALA A 189 3.08 5.01 8.60
N LYS A 190 3.97 5.72 7.88
CA LYS A 190 5.32 6.04 8.37
C LYS A 190 5.31 7.11 9.47
N ASP A 191 4.25 7.91 9.55
CA ASP A 191 4.12 9.02 10.49
C ASP A 191 3.00 8.74 11.51
N PRO A 192 3.32 8.52 12.79
CA PRO A 192 2.31 8.34 13.84
C PRO A 192 1.30 9.48 13.95
N LEU A 193 1.63 10.70 13.50
CA LEU A 193 0.70 11.83 13.50
C LEU A 193 -0.37 11.72 12.41
N LYS A 194 -0.17 10.87 11.40
CA LYS A 194 -1.10 10.63 10.28
C LYS A 194 -2.00 9.41 10.51
N GLN A 195 -2.19 8.96 11.75
CA GLN A 195 -3.04 7.80 12.05
C GLN A 195 -4.47 7.94 11.50
N MET A 196 -5.06 9.14 11.58
CA MET A 196 -6.41 9.39 11.05
C MET A 196 -6.47 9.18 9.53
N VAL A 197 -5.51 9.77 8.80
CA VAL A 197 -5.37 9.61 7.34
C VAL A 197 -5.16 8.14 6.96
N THR A 198 -4.27 7.46 7.70
CA THR A 198 -3.95 6.05 7.48
C THR A 198 -5.18 5.16 7.67
N LYS A 199 -5.98 5.40 8.71
CA LYS A 199 -7.23 4.66 8.96
C LYS A 199 -8.26 4.93 7.87
N ALA A 200 -8.44 6.19 7.45
CA ALA A 200 -9.39 6.53 6.40
C ALA A 200 -9.04 5.84 5.06
N LEU A 201 -7.76 5.86 4.67
CA LEU A 201 -7.29 5.16 3.46
C LEU A 201 -7.49 3.64 3.55
N ALA A 202 -7.17 3.03 4.70
CA ALA A 202 -7.33 1.60 4.90
C ALA A 202 -8.82 1.18 4.85
N SER A 203 -9.71 1.94 5.51
CA SER A 203 -11.15 1.69 5.50
C SER A 203 -11.75 1.84 4.09
N MET A 204 -11.32 2.86 3.34
CA MET A 204 -11.72 3.04 1.94
C MET A 204 -11.26 1.86 1.07
N LEU A 205 -10.01 1.41 1.22
CA LEU A 205 -9.49 0.25 0.48
C LEU A 205 -10.25 -1.05 0.82
N LEU A 206 -10.56 -1.29 2.10
CA LEU A 206 -11.37 -2.43 2.54
C LEU A 206 -12.74 -2.43 1.86
N LYS A 207 -13.42 -1.28 1.89
CA LYS A 207 -14.72 -1.11 1.23
C LYS A 207 -14.65 -1.42 -0.26
N MET A 208 -13.61 -0.93 -0.95
CA MET A 208 -13.40 -1.22 -2.38
C MET A 208 -13.18 -2.72 -2.63
N CYS A 209 -12.39 -3.40 -1.79
CA CYS A 209 -12.18 -4.86 -1.91
C CYS A 209 -13.48 -5.65 -1.72
N GLN A 210 -14.37 -5.21 -0.84
CA GLN A 210 -15.66 -5.86 -0.59
C GLN A 210 -16.66 -5.66 -1.74
N GLN A 211 -16.50 -4.58 -2.53
CA GLN A 211 -17.44 -4.21 -3.59
C GLN A 211 -16.98 -4.63 -4.99
N SER A 212 -15.69 -4.91 -5.22
CA SER A 212 -15.17 -5.21 -6.56
C SER A 212 -14.02 -6.21 -6.55
N SER A 213 -14.18 -7.32 -7.29
CA SER A 213 -13.11 -8.30 -7.50
C SER A 213 -11.95 -7.75 -8.32
N ALA A 214 -12.17 -6.74 -9.16
CA ALA A 214 -11.11 -6.11 -9.96
C ALA A 214 -10.03 -5.47 -9.07
N VAL A 215 -10.39 -5.00 -7.86
CA VAL A 215 -9.43 -4.51 -6.88
C VAL A 215 -8.54 -5.64 -6.39
N ILE A 216 -9.12 -6.82 -6.14
CA ILE A 216 -8.40 -8.00 -5.66
C ILE A 216 -7.44 -8.52 -6.74
N GLU A 217 -7.89 -8.57 -7.99
CA GLU A 217 -7.06 -8.94 -9.15
C GLU A 217 -5.86 -8.00 -9.29
N LEU A 218 -6.07 -6.69 -9.13
CA LEU A 218 -5.00 -5.71 -9.16
C LEU A 218 -4.04 -5.85 -7.96
N LEU A 219 -4.57 -5.99 -6.73
CA LEU A 219 -3.77 -6.11 -5.52
C LEU A 219 -2.84 -7.34 -5.57
N THR A 220 -3.33 -8.44 -6.11
CA THR A 220 -2.59 -9.70 -6.21
C THR A 220 -1.65 -9.77 -7.40
N GLY A 221 -1.73 -8.82 -8.35
CA GLY A 221 -0.96 -8.87 -9.59
C GLY A 221 -1.49 -9.91 -10.59
N ASN A 222 -2.73 -10.39 -10.43
CA ASN A 222 -3.38 -11.32 -11.38
C ASN A 222 -3.80 -10.64 -12.70
N THR A 223 -3.39 -9.39 -12.91
CA THR A 223 -3.67 -8.67 -14.14
C THR A 223 -2.40 -8.64 -14.98
N ARG A 224 -2.54 -8.82 -16.30
CA ARG A 224 -1.43 -8.67 -17.27
C ARG A 224 -0.80 -7.26 -17.28
N LEU A 225 -1.36 -6.33 -16.51
CA LEU A 225 -1.06 -4.90 -16.54
C LEU A 225 -0.25 -4.43 -15.32
N SER A 226 -0.05 -5.28 -14.31
CA SER A 226 0.70 -4.94 -13.10
C SER A 226 1.80 -5.98 -12.85
N GLU A 227 3.05 -5.61 -13.11
CA GLU A 227 4.21 -6.43 -12.74
C GLU A 227 4.46 -6.45 -11.21
N ILE A 228 3.71 -5.66 -10.43
CA ILE A 228 3.94 -5.46 -9.00
C ILE A 228 2.69 -5.82 -8.20
N SER A 229 2.78 -6.91 -7.42
CA SER A 229 1.76 -7.26 -6.43
C SER A 229 1.78 -6.26 -5.27
N LEU A 230 0.66 -5.58 -5.05
CA LEU A 230 0.46 -4.65 -3.92
C LEU A 230 0.20 -5.40 -2.60
N THR A 231 -0.02 -6.72 -2.65
CA THR A 231 -0.10 -7.57 -1.45
C THR A 231 1.17 -7.47 -0.61
N VAL A 232 2.34 -7.29 -1.23
CA VAL A 232 3.61 -7.08 -0.53
C VAL A 232 3.57 -5.84 0.35
N ASP A 233 3.07 -4.71 -0.19
CA ASP A 233 2.96 -3.46 0.54
C ASP A 233 1.98 -3.60 1.72
N LEU A 234 0.84 -4.29 1.51
CA LEU A 234 -0.14 -4.54 2.57
C LEU A 234 0.40 -5.44 3.70
N CYS A 235 1.12 -6.52 3.36
CA CYS A 235 1.75 -7.38 4.37
C CYS A 235 2.88 -6.66 5.12
N GLY A 236 3.66 -5.82 4.43
CA GLY A 236 4.67 -4.96 5.06
C GLY A 236 4.05 -3.93 6.00
N LEU A 237 2.92 -3.32 5.61
CA LEU A 237 2.16 -2.41 6.45
C LEU A 237 1.59 -3.09 7.70
N LEU A 238 1.09 -4.32 7.56
CA LEU A 238 0.60 -5.13 8.68
C LEU A 238 1.69 -5.35 9.72
N GLN A 239 2.91 -5.67 9.27
CA GLN A 239 4.06 -5.80 10.16
C GLN A 239 4.39 -4.48 10.90
N GLY A 240 4.25 -3.35 10.22
CA GLY A 240 4.50 -2.02 10.76
C GLY A 240 3.42 -1.53 11.75
N SER A 241 2.15 -1.91 11.52
CA SER A 241 1.02 -1.40 12.32
C SER A 241 0.98 -1.93 13.75
N ILE A 242 1.62 -3.07 14.02
CA ILE A 242 1.61 -3.73 15.34
C ILE A 242 2.06 -2.81 16.47
N VAL A 243 3.12 -2.03 16.27
CA VAL A 243 3.71 -1.24 17.35
C VAL A 243 2.82 -0.08 17.78
N ASN A 244 2.00 0.46 16.87
CA ASN A 244 1.40 1.79 17.07
C ASN A 244 -0.10 1.89 16.78
N ASN A 245 -0.74 0.87 16.18
CA ASN A 245 -2.11 1.02 15.69
C ASN A 245 -2.89 -0.31 15.57
N THR A 246 -3.51 -0.74 16.66
CA THR A 246 -4.38 -1.94 16.74
C THR A 246 -5.55 -1.93 15.78
N GLU A 247 -6.19 -0.77 15.62
CA GLU A 247 -7.32 -0.64 14.71
C GLU A 247 -6.88 -0.83 13.25
N LEU A 248 -5.78 -0.20 12.84
CA LEU A 248 -5.20 -0.40 11.51
C LEU A 248 -4.80 -1.85 11.27
N THR A 249 -4.19 -2.52 12.25
CA THR A 249 -3.89 -3.96 12.16
C THR A 249 -5.15 -4.76 11.86
N GLY A 250 -6.27 -4.47 12.55
CA GLY A 250 -7.55 -5.13 12.30
C GLY A 250 -8.07 -4.88 10.87
N ILE A 251 -8.01 -3.64 10.38
CA ILE A 251 -8.45 -3.30 9.02
C ILE A 251 -7.57 -4.01 7.97
N LEU A 252 -6.25 -4.01 8.14
CA LEU A 252 -5.31 -4.69 7.23
C LEU A 252 -5.53 -6.21 7.22
N CYS A 253 -5.76 -6.83 8.38
CA CYS A 253 -6.14 -8.24 8.45
C CYS A 253 -7.44 -8.51 7.68
N ASN A 254 -8.45 -7.64 7.79
CA ASN A 254 -9.69 -7.79 7.05
C ASN A 254 -9.50 -7.66 5.53
N ILE A 255 -8.69 -6.70 5.08
CA ILE A 255 -8.34 -6.55 3.64
C ILE A 255 -7.70 -7.83 3.13
N LEU A 256 -6.65 -8.32 3.82
CA LEU A 256 -5.94 -9.53 3.41
C LEU A 256 -6.84 -10.78 3.47
N ALA A 257 -7.72 -10.88 4.48
CA ALA A 257 -8.69 -11.96 4.56
C ALA A 257 -9.68 -11.92 3.39
N THR A 258 -10.18 -10.74 3.00
CA THR A 258 -11.04 -10.58 1.80
C THR A 258 -10.31 -11.00 0.53
N VAL A 259 -9.04 -10.60 0.37
CA VAL A 259 -8.20 -11.03 -0.76
C VAL A 259 -8.06 -12.56 -0.79
N ILE A 260 -7.67 -13.18 0.32
CA ILE A 260 -7.52 -14.65 0.43
C ILE A 260 -8.83 -15.37 0.10
N GLN A 261 -9.95 -14.93 0.68
CA GLN A 261 -11.25 -15.57 0.46
C GLN A 261 -11.71 -15.53 -1.00
N GLN A 262 -11.29 -14.54 -1.77
CA GLN A 262 -11.62 -14.46 -3.18
C GLN A 262 -10.71 -15.36 -4.02
N ILE A 263 -9.41 -15.36 -3.75
CA ILE A 263 -8.43 -16.10 -4.56
C ILE A 263 -8.27 -17.57 -4.16
N LYS A 264 -8.78 -18.00 -3.00
CA LYS A 264 -8.73 -19.40 -2.55
C LYS A 264 -9.41 -20.40 -3.49
N LYS A 265 -10.26 -19.92 -4.41
CA LYS A 265 -10.87 -20.76 -5.45
C LYS A 265 -9.83 -21.30 -6.44
N ASP A 266 -8.65 -20.68 -6.48
CA ASP A 266 -7.47 -21.11 -7.22
C ASP A 266 -6.31 -21.33 -6.21
N PRO A 267 -6.16 -22.55 -5.66
CA PRO A 267 -5.15 -22.86 -4.65
C PRO A 267 -3.72 -22.64 -5.13
N ASP A 268 -3.43 -22.88 -6.41
CA ASP A 268 -2.11 -22.69 -7.00
C ASP A 268 -1.77 -21.19 -7.04
N PHE A 269 -2.71 -20.35 -7.48
CA PHE A 269 -2.51 -18.90 -7.50
C PHE A 269 -2.40 -18.31 -6.09
N LEU A 270 -3.29 -18.72 -5.17
CA LEU A 270 -3.20 -18.33 -3.77
C LEU A 270 -1.82 -18.71 -3.20
N SER A 271 -1.36 -19.93 -3.49
CA SER A 271 -0.05 -20.41 -3.09
C SER A 271 1.07 -19.54 -3.63
N GLN A 272 1.09 -19.29 -4.93
CA GLN A 272 2.07 -18.42 -5.55
C GLN A 272 2.09 -17.04 -4.88
N CYS A 273 0.93 -16.43 -4.70
CA CYS A 273 0.78 -15.09 -4.12
C CYS A 273 1.41 -14.97 -2.72
N PHE A 274 1.43 -16.04 -1.91
CA PHE A 274 1.97 -16.02 -0.55
C PHE A 274 3.31 -16.73 -0.36
N THR A 275 3.74 -17.57 -1.31
CA THR A 275 5.02 -18.31 -1.26
C THR A 275 6.11 -17.69 -2.12
N GLU A 276 5.74 -16.97 -3.19
CA GLU A 276 6.70 -16.37 -4.11
C GLU A 276 7.63 -15.40 -3.36
N LYS A 277 8.93 -15.53 -3.65
CA LYS A 277 9.96 -14.72 -3.00
C LYS A 277 10.03 -13.37 -3.70
N ILE A 278 9.91 -12.32 -2.90
CA ILE A 278 10.04 -10.94 -3.35
C ILE A 278 11.45 -10.74 -3.90
N SER A 279 11.56 -10.29 -5.16
CA SER A 279 12.84 -10.23 -5.87
C SER A 279 13.66 -8.97 -5.56
N LYS A 280 12.99 -7.87 -5.17
CA LYS A 280 13.59 -6.54 -5.00
C LYS A 280 12.98 -5.76 -3.83
N GLY A 281 13.69 -4.73 -3.37
CA GLY A 281 13.22 -3.82 -2.31
C GLY A 281 13.50 -4.30 -0.89
N SER A 282 12.91 -3.62 0.09
CA SER A 282 13.17 -3.82 1.52
C SER A 282 12.77 -5.20 2.07
N TYR A 283 11.97 -5.94 1.31
CA TYR A 283 11.50 -7.28 1.66
C TYR A 283 12.09 -8.37 0.75
N ALA A 284 13.12 -8.05 -0.04
CA ALA A 284 13.73 -9.01 -0.96
C ALA A 284 14.14 -10.30 -0.23
N GLY A 285 13.77 -11.45 -0.81
CA GLY A 285 14.00 -12.78 -0.24
C GLY A 285 12.96 -13.26 0.78
N SER A 286 12.03 -12.39 1.20
CA SER A 286 10.84 -12.79 1.96
C SER A 286 9.69 -13.12 1.02
N SER A 287 8.67 -13.83 1.50
CA SER A 287 7.37 -13.94 0.83
C SER A 287 6.30 -13.23 1.67
N ASN A 288 5.11 -13.02 1.12
CA ASN A 288 4.01 -12.39 1.86
C ASN A 288 3.64 -13.17 3.13
N PHE A 289 3.70 -14.50 3.10
CA PHE A 289 3.52 -15.32 4.30
C PHE A 289 4.54 -15.01 5.39
N HIS A 290 5.82 -14.88 5.02
CA HIS A 290 6.84 -14.52 5.99
C HIS A 290 6.55 -13.16 6.62
N LEU A 291 6.13 -12.16 5.83
CA LEU A 291 5.76 -10.84 6.36
C LEU A 291 4.60 -10.93 7.36
N VAL A 292 3.60 -11.78 7.11
CA VAL A 292 2.51 -12.05 8.07
C VAL A 292 3.04 -12.69 9.36
N LEU A 293 3.93 -13.69 9.27
CA LEU A 293 4.57 -14.29 10.46
C LEU A 293 5.39 -13.27 11.25
N GLN A 294 6.07 -12.34 10.57
CA GLN A 294 6.80 -11.27 11.24
C GLN A 294 5.86 -10.33 12.01
N GLY A 295 4.68 -10.03 11.47
CA GLY A 295 3.63 -9.31 12.19
C GLY A 295 3.16 -10.07 13.42
N LEU A 296 2.89 -11.38 13.29
CA LEU A 296 2.47 -12.23 14.40
C LEU A 296 3.51 -12.26 15.52
N ARG A 297 4.79 -12.41 15.17
CA ARG A 297 5.90 -12.38 16.12
C ARG A 297 5.98 -11.08 16.88
N ARG A 298 5.89 -9.95 16.18
CA ARG A 298 5.88 -8.63 16.84
C ARG A 298 4.73 -8.49 17.83
N ALA A 299 3.55 -9.03 17.52
CA ALA A 299 2.43 -9.02 18.44
C ALA A 299 2.68 -9.93 19.64
N ALA A 300 3.26 -11.12 19.42
CA ALA A 300 3.59 -12.07 20.48
C ALA A 300 4.68 -11.54 21.44
N GLU A 301 5.59 -10.69 20.99
CA GLU A 301 6.67 -10.09 21.79
C GLU A 301 6.16 -9.07 22.83
N GLN A 302 4.94 -8.54 22.68
CA GLN A 302 4.41 -7.46 23.51
C GLN A 302 3.40 -7.98 24.55
N PRO A 303 3.52 -7.66 25.85
CA PRO A 303 2.68 -8.28 26.89
C PRO A 303 1.33 -7.59 27.13
N HIS A 304 1.01 -6.49 26.45
CA HIS A 304 -0.19 -5.68 26.71
C HIS A 304 -1.46 -6.17 25.97
N ALA A 305 -2.63 -5.69 26.40
CA ALA A 305 -3.93 -6.18 25.93
C ALA A 305 -4.18 -5.92 24.44
N GLU A 306 -3.73 -4.78 23.92
CA GLU A 306 -3.87 -4.43 22.51
C GLU A 306 -3.08 -5.39 21.61
N ALA A 307 -1.86 -5.77 22.02
CA ALA A 307 -1.05 -6.74 21.31
C ALA A 307 -1.71 -8.13 21.27
N LYS A 308 -2.42 -8.53 22.35
CA LYS A 308 -3.23 -9.76 22.35
C LYS A 308 -4.33 -9.71 21.29
N THR A 309 -5.02 -8.59 21.16
CA THR A 309 -6.05 -8.39 20.12
C THR A 309 -5.46 -8.48 18.71
N GLN A 310 -4.31 -7.83 18.48
CA GLN A 310 -3.59 -7.89 17.20
C GLN A 310 -3.12 -9.32 16.88
N PHE A 311 -2.60 -10.04 17.87
CA PHE A 311 -2.18 -11.43 17.74
C PHE A 311 -3.36 -12.32 17.31
N ILE A 312 -4.52 -12.19 17.96
CA ILE A 312 -5.73 -12.95 17.58
C ILE A 312 -6.16 -12.62 16.15
N ALA A 313 -6.13 -11.34 15.75
CA ALA A 313 -6.47 -10.94 14.39
C ALA A 313 -5.54 -11.56 13.34
N ILE A 314 -4.23 -11.57 13.58
CA ILE A 314 -3.26 -12.18 12.67
C ILE A 314 -3.36 -13.71 12.68
N MET A 315 -3.59 -14.33 13.83
CA MET A 315 -3.86 -15.78 13.89
C MET A 315 -5.10 -16.16 13.09
N THR A 316 -6.14 -15.33 13.11
CA THR A 316 -7.36 -15.54 12.32
C THR A 316 -7.09 -15.43 10.83
N LEU A 317 -6.26 -14.45 10.42
CA LEU A 317 -5.78 -14.33 9.05
C LEU A 317 -4.96 -15.57 8.63
N LEU A 318 -4.04 -16.04 9.47
CA LEU A 318 -3.24 -17.23 9.19
C LEU A 318 -4.08 -18.49 9.12
N ASN A 319 -5.10 -18.65 9.96
CA ASN A 319 -6.04 -19.77 9.85
C ASN A 319 -6.84 -19.71 8.54
N THR A 320 -7.19 -18.51 8.07
CA THR A 320 -7.85 -18.30 6.79
C THR A 320 -6.96 -18.70 5.61
N LEU A 321 -5.67 -18.38 5.69
CA LEU A 321 -4.67 -18.87 4.73
C LEU A 321 -4.44 -20.39 4.88
N GLY A 322 -4.52 -20.86 6.12
CA GLY A 322 -4.06 -22.15 6.56
C GLY A 322 -4.87 -23.32 6.04
N ASN A 323 -6.20 -23.19 6.04
CA ASN A 323 -7.09 -24.26 5.61
C ASN A 323 -6.95 -24.62 4.12
N GLU A 324 -6.44 -23.71 3.29
CA GLU A 324 -6.40 -23.85 1.83
C GLU A 324 -4.96 -24.06 1.30
N MET A 325 -3.99 -23.25 1.75
CA MET A 325 -2.61 -23.30 1.24
C MET A 325 -1.72 -24.38 1.84
N LEU A 326 -1.98 -24.76 3.09
CA LEU A 326 -1.10 -25.63 3.87
C LEU A 326 -1.20 -27.09 3.42
N THR A 327 -1.86 -27.42 2.32
CA THR A 327 -1.87 -28.81 1.83
C THR A 327 -0.79 -29.07 0.79
N GLN A 328 -0.29 -28.05 0.07
CA GLN A 328 0.50 -28.24 -1.15
C GLN A 328 1.92 -27.62 -1.11
N HIS A 329 2.16 -26.55 -0.33
CA HIS A 329 3.42 -25.78 -0.42
C HIS A 329 4.13 -25.53 0.92
N TYR A 330 3.87 -26.37 1.92
CA TYR A 330 4.45 -26.28 3.27
C TYR A 330 5.97 -26.15 3.29
N GLU A 331 6.64 -26.87 2.40
CA GLU A 331 8.09 -26.98 2.40
C GLU A 331 8.77 -25.65 2.10
N VAL A 332 8.28 -24.93 1.08
CA VAL A 332 8.84 -23.63 0.64
C VAL A 332 8.60 -22.53 1.68
N MET A 333 7.49 -22.61 2.40
CA MET A 333 7.07 -21.57 3.36
C MET A 333 7.70 -21.73 4.74
N LEU A 334 7.86 -22.97 5.21
CA LEU A 334 8.31 -23.23 6.58
C LEU A 334 9.75 -23.69 6.68
N LEU A 335 10.25 -24.43 5.70
CA LEU A 335 11.53 -25.12 5.83
C LEU A 335 12.68 -24.36 5.16
N GLU A 336 12.39 -23.61 4.09
CA GLU A 336 13.43 -22.86 3.40
C GLU A 336 13.93 -21.67 4.22
N PRO A 337 15.25 -21.54 4.42
CA PRO A 337 15.82 -20.41 5.14
C PRO A 337 15.75 -19.10 4.34
N PHE A 338 15.64 -17.97 5.04
CA PHE A 338 15.79 -16.65 4.41
C PHE A 338 17.20 -16.46 3.86
N LYS A 339 17.28 -15.93 2.64
CA LYS A 339 18.56 -15.70 1.94
C LYS A 339 19.15 -14.29 2.15
N PHE A 340 18.37 -13.33 2.66
CA PHE A 340 18.76 -11.91 2.68
C PHE A 340 18.43 -11.22 4.02
N HIS A 341 19.13 -10.10 4.30
CA HIS A 341 18.97 -9.20 5.46
C HIS A 341 19.42 -9.78 6.82
N GLU A 342 19.13 -9.06 7.92
CA GLU A 342 19.43 -9.40 9.32
C GLU A 342 18.91 -10.77 9.79
N ARG A 343 18.05 -11.41 9.00
CA ARG A 343 17.39 -12.69 9.32
C ARG A 343 17.88 -13.85 8.47
N LYS A 344 19.06 -13.71 7.88
CA LYS A 344 19.70 -14.79 7.13
C LYS A 344 19.66 -16.06 7.97
N PHE A 345 19.27 -17.17 7.35
CA PHE A 345 19.16 -18.50 7.97
C PHE A 345 17.92 -18.76 8.85
N GLU A 346 17.09 -17.76 9.18
CA GLU A 346 15.81 -18.06 9.84
C GLU A 346 14.87 -18.85 8.91
N THR A 347 14.07 -19.75 9.46
CA THR A 347 13.05 -20.51 8.73
C THR A 347 11.66 -20.15 9.25
N GLY A 348 10.61 -20.34 8.45
CA GLY A 348 9.22 -20.15 8.92
C GLY A 348 8.91 -21.05 10.13
N ALA A 349 9.44 -22.26 10.18
CA ALA A 349 9.33 -23.16 11.33
C ALA A 349 9.97 -22.56 12.60
N SER A 350 11.18 -22.02 12.50
CA SER A 350 11.86 -21.36 13.63
C SER A 350 11.13 -20.09 14.10
N MET A 351 10.49 -19.36 13.18
CA MET A 351 9.62 -18.23 13.52
C MET A 351 8.40 -18.71 14.30
N LEU A 352 7.66 -19.71 13.81
CA LEU A 352 6.48 -20.25 14.50
C LEU A 352 6.82 -20.73 15.91
N PHE A 353 7.94 -21.42 16.09
CA PHE A 353 8.39 -21.88 17.40
C PHE A 353 8.73 -20.73 18.35
N SER A 354 9.42 -19.70 17.83
CA SER A 354 9.72 -18.50 18.60
C SER A 354 8.46 -17.74 19.02
N ILE A 355 7.50 -17.60 18.10
CA ILE A 355 6.19 -17.00 18.35
C ILE A 355 5.45 -17.78 19.46
N LEU A 356 5.45 -19.11 19.39
CA LEU A 356 4.81 -19.97 20.37
C LEU A 356 5.39 -19.75 21.77
N THR A 357 6.72 -19.70 21.87
CA THR A 357 7.41 -19.45 23.14
C THR A 357 7.05 -18.07 23.70
N MET A 358 7.08 -17.02 22.87
CA MET A 358 6.78 -15.64 23.29
C MET A 358 5.31 -15.48 23.71
N ALA A 359 4.39 -16.04 22.92
CA ALA A 359 2.96 -16.02 23.20
C ALA A 359 2.65 -16.73 24.52
N GLN A 360 3.29 -17.88 24.79
CA GLN A 360 3.14 -18.58 26.06
C GLN A 360 3.68 -17.75 27.24
N GLN A 361 4.88 -17.17 27.11
CA GLN A 361 5.47 -16.31 28.14
C GLN A 361 4.57 -15.12 28.51
N ASN A 362 3.84 -14.59 27.53
CA ASN A 362 2.91 -13.48 27.71
C ASN A 362 1.48 -13.90 28.06
N ASN A 363 1.24 -15.20 28.34
CA ASN A 363 -0.07 -15.78 28.66
C ASN A 363 -1.12 -15.51 27.58
N TYR A 364 -0.78 -15.79 26.32
CA TYR A 364 -1.70 -15.74 25.19
C TYR A 364 -2.37 -17.10 25.02
N ASN A 365 -3.55 -17.14 24.40
CA ASN A 365 -4.12 -18.40 23.95
C ASN A 365 -3.32 -18.91 22.74
N ILE A 366 -2.55 -19.98 22.95
CA ILE A 366 -1.67 -20.57 21.94
C ILE A 366 -2.30 -21.74 21.16
N GLU A 367 -3.56 -22.10 21.42
CA GLU A 367 -4.18 -23.31 20.85
C GLU A 367 -4.12 -23.34 19.31
N ALA A 368 -4.53 -22.25 18.65
CA ALA A 368 -4.49 -22.16 17.19
C ALA A 368 -3.06 -22.25 16.63
N LEU A 369 -2.09 -21.69 17.35
CA LEU A 369 -0.68 -21.73 16.94
C LEU A 369 -0.09 -23.15 17.13
N SER A 370 -0.45 -23.81 18.22
CA SER A 370 -0.11 -25.21 18.48
C SER A 370 -0.67 -26.13 17.40
N GLN A 371 -1.93 -25.94 17.00
CA GLN A 371 -2.56 -26.69 15.91
C GLN A 371 -1.86 -26.45 14.57
N LEU A 372 -1.48 -25.20 14.28
CA LEU A 372 -0.72 -24.87 13.07
C LEU A 372 0.64 -25.59 13.04
N ILE A 373 1.36 -25.63 14.18
CA ILE A 373 2.64 -26.34 14.30
C ILE A 373 2.46 -27.86 14.18
N GLU A 374 1.46 -28.42 14.85
CA GLU A 374 1.12 -29.85 14.74
C GLU A 374 0.85 -30.24 13.28
N HIS A 375 -0.02 -29.47 12.61
CA HIS A 375 -0.33 -29.70 11.20
C HIS A 375 0.91 -29.58 10.30
N SER A 376 1.80 -28.63 10.61
CA SER A 376 3.07 -28.45 9.90
C SER A 376 3.94 -29.70 10.03
N ILE A 377 4.09 -30.23 11.24
CA ILE A 377 4.88 -31.44 11.52
C ILE A 377 4.29 -32.66 10.79
N GLU A 378 2.97 -32.81 10.80
CA GLU A 378 2.29 -33.91 10.09
C GLU A 378 2.55 -33.88 8.58
N LYS A 379 2.60 -32.68 7.99
CA LYS A 379 2.77 -32.52 6.54
C LYS A 379 4.22 -32.59 6.07
N CYS A 380 5.15 -31.95 6.76
CA CYS A 380 6.56 -31.94 6.34
C CYS A 380 7.40 -33.09 6.93
N GLY A 381 6.89 -33.77 7.95
CA GLY A 381 7.62 -34.77 8.72
C GLY A 381 8.48 -34.14 9.81
N ILE A 382 8.51 -34.83 10.96
CA ILE A 382 9.20 -34.37 12.18
C ILE A 382 10.70 -34.10 11.98
N GLU A 383 11.37 -34.92 11.16
CA GLU A 383 12.80 -34.78 10.86
C GLU A 383 13.09 -33.45 10.16
N ARG A 384 12.36 -33.15 9.08
CA ARG A 384 12.57 -31.93 8.30
C ARG A 384 12.17 -30.68 9.08
N PHE A 385 11.11 -30.77 9.88
CA PHE A 385 10.74 -29.70 10.79
C PHE A 385 11.87 -29.41 11.79
N VAL A 386 12.47 -30.45 12.37
CA VAL A 386 13.60 -30.32 13.31
C VAL A 386 14.85 -29.75 12.62
N GLN A 387 15.15 -30.18 11.40
CA GLN A 387 16.23 -29.59 10.59
C GLN A 387 16.02 -28.08 10.40
N ALA A 388 14.80 -27.66 10.08
CA ALA A 388 14.46 -26.24 9.93
C ALA A 388 14.55 -25.45 11.26
N LEU A 389 14.26 -26.07 12.40
CA LEU A 389 14.46 -25.47 13.73
C LEU A 389 15.94 -25.39 14.12
N ALA A 390 16.73 -26.40 13.74
CA ALA A 390 18.13 -26.53 14.12
C ALA A 390 19.01 -25.39 13.59
N VAL A 391 18.55 -24.69 12.54
CA VAL A 391 19.28 -23.58 11.92
C VAL A 391 19.57 -22.44 12.92
N ASN A 392 18.65 -22.20 13.87
CA ASN A 392 18.75 -21.04 14.79
C ASN A 392 18.64 -21.40 16.28
N HIS A 393 18.54 -22.68 16.62
CA HIS A 393 18.31 -23.09 17.99
C HIS A 393 19.23 -24.22 18.40
N GLN A 394 19.79 -24.10 19.60
CA GLN A 394 20.49 -25.22 20.24
C GLN A 394 19.47 -26.26 20.70
N ARG A 395 19.80 -27.54 20.49
CA ARG A 395 18.97 -28.69 20.89
C ARG A 395 18.44 -28.56 22.32
N ASN A 396 19.33 -28.30 23.28
CA ASN A 396 18.96 -28.24 24.71
C ASN A 396 17.97 -27.09 25.00
N VAL A 397 18.08 -25.98 24.27
CA VAL A 397 17.15 -24.84 24.37
C VAL A 397 15.78 -25.21 23.80
N LEU A 398 15.74 -25.91 22.66
CA LEU A 398 14.49 -26.42 22.08
C LEU A 398 13.78 -27.37 23.03
N VAL A 399 14.50 -28.37 23.56
CA VAL A 399 13.95 -29.36 24.50
C VAL A 399 13.38 -28.66 25.73
N SER A 400 14.16 -27.80 26.38
CA SER A 400 13.70 -27.09 27.59
C SER A 400 12.46 -26.24 27.33
N LYS A 401 12.38 -25.53 26.20
CA LYS A 401 11.21 -24.73 25.84
C LYS A 401 10.00 -25.61 25.52
N LEU A 402 10.18 -26.71 24.79
CA LEU A 402 9.09 -27.65 24.47
C LEU A 402 8.53 -28.34 25.71
N GLU A 403 9.36 -28.65 26.69
CA GLU A 403 8.92 -29.20 27.98
C GLU A 403 8.11 -28.20 28.81
N GLN A 404 8.37 -26.90 28.62
CA GLN A 404 7.58 -25.83 29.22
C GLN A 404 6.30 -25.55 28.43
N ILE A 405 6.31 -25.71 27.11
CA ILE A 405 5.16 -25.49 26.24
C ILE A 405 4.20 -26.68 26.33
N ASP A 406 3.16 -26.50 27.13
CA ASP A 406 1.99 -27.39 27.24
C ASP A 406 2.37 -28.89 27.22
N PRO A 407 2.87 -29.41 28.36
CA PRO A 407 3.48 -30.75 28.44
C PRO A 407 2.51 -31.88 28.12
N ASP A 408 1.22 -31.60 27.90
CA ASP A 408 0.21 -32.60 27.54
C ASP A 408 0.01 -32.76 26.03
N LYS A 409 0.52 -31.83 25.20
CA LYS A 409 0.38 -31.92 23.74
C LYS A 409 1.24 -33.04 23.16
N LEU A 410 0.58 -33.93 22.40
CA LEU A 410 1.22 -35.12 21.82
C LEU A 410 2.33 -34.77 20.82
N TRP A 411 2.13 -33.76 19.99
CA TRP A 411 3.13 -33.31 19.03
C TRP A 411 4.41 -32.80 19.70
N ALA A 412 4.29 -32.08 20.83
CA ALA A 412 5.43 -31.58 21.59
C ALA A 412 6.25 -32.74 22.20
N LYS A 413 5.59 -33.74 22.80
CA LYS A 413 6.23 -34.98 23.29
C LYS A 413 6.95 -35.73 22.18
N LYS A 414 6.33 -35.87 21.01
CA LYS A 414 6.96 -36.49 19.83
C LYS A 414 8.21 -35.72 19.40
N LEU A 415 8.15 -34.40 19.38
CA LEU A 415 9.26 -33.52 19.00
C LEU A 415 10.44 -33.63 20.00
N VAL A 416 10.17 -33.59 21.30
CA VAL A 416 11.19 -33.81 22.35
C VAL A 416 11.81 -35.20 22.23
N ARG A 417 11.00 -36.25 22.03
CA ARG A 417 11.52 -37.62 21.82
C ARG A 417 12.42 -37.71 20.60
N TYR A 418 12.04 -37.06 19.49
CA TYR A 418 12.87 -37.02 18.28
C TYR A 418 14.16 -36.24 18.51
N LEU A 419 14.12 -35.07 19.15
CA LEU A 419 15.30 -34.26 19.47
C LEU A 419 16.33 -35.02 20.33
N ASN A 420 15.88 -35.96 21.16
CA ASN A 420 16.72 -36.83 21.98
C ASN A 420 17.15 -38.13 21.27
N SER A 421 16.77 -38.33 20.00
CA SER A 421 17.15 -39.51 19.23
C SER A 421 18.54 -39.36 18.60
N PRO A 422 19.27 -40.47 18.34
CA PRO A 422 20.56 -40.43 17.65
C PRO A 422 20.52 -39.70 16.29
N SER A 423 19.42 -39.84 15.55
CA SER A 423 19.22 -39.16 14.27
C SER A 423 19.25 -37.64 14.42
N ALA A 424 18.57 -37.10 15.43
CA ALA A 424 18.60 -35.66 15.68
C ALA A 424 19.96 -35.18 16.21
N LEU A 425 20.65 -35.97 17.04
CA LEU A 425 21.98 -35.61 17.55
C LEU A 425 22.95 -35.24 16.42
N SER A 426 22.97 -36.04 15.36
CA SER A 426 23.82 -35.78 14.19
C SER A 426 23.56 -34.43 13.50
N LEU A 427 22.32 -33.92 13.54
CA LEU A 427 21.93 -32.62 12.96
C LEU A 427 22.48 -31.44 13.75
N PHE A 428 22.69 -31.60 15.07
CA PHE A 428 23.21 -30.55 15.94
C PHE A 428 24.73 -30.69 16.20
N GLU A 429 25.33 -31.83 15.86
CA GLU A 429 26.76 -32.10 16.02
C GLU A 429 27.58 -31.71 14.77
N GLY A 430 26.96 -31.63 13.60
CA GLY A 430 27.61 -31.32 12.32
C GLY A 430 27.53 -29.85 11.88
N ASP A 431 28.21 -28.93 12.57
CA ASP A 431 28.81 -27.69 12.00
C ASP A 431 29.29 -26.75 13.13
N THR A 432 30.33 -27.13 13.87
CA THR A 432 31.02 -26.21 14.79
C THR A 432 31.87 -25.16 14.06
N HIS A 433 31.99 -25.22 12.72
CA HIS A 433 32.81 -24.30 11.91
C HIS A 433 32.03 -23.31 11.04
N ASN A 434 30.71 -23.46 10.84
CA ASN A 434 29.89 -22.54 10.04
C ASN A 434 28.77 -21.84 10.82
N ASN A 435 28.58 -22.15 12.11
CA ASN A 435 27.64 -21.39 12.93
C ASN A 435 28.19 -19.98 13.16
N PRO A 436 27.52 -18.91 12.69
CA PRO A 436 27.90 -17.56 13.10
C PRO A 436 27.81 -17.50 14.64
N PRO A 437 28.74 -16.78 15.31
CA PRO A 437 28.78 -16.75 16.77
C PRO A 437 27.42 -16.36 17.31
N SER A 438 26.91 -17.15 18.26
CA SER A 438 25.68 -16.89 18.97
C SER A 438 25.70 -15.45 19.48
N GLN A 439 24.91 -14.57 18.86
CA GLN A 439 24.62 -13.29 19.48
C GLN A 439 23.84 -13.61 20.75
N ASN A 440 24.40 -13.21 21.90
CA ASN A 440 23.75 -13.33 23.20
C ASN A 440 22.29 -12.84 23.12
N PRO A 441 21.34 -13.44 23.86
CA PRO A 441 20.00 -12.90 24.03
C PRO A 441 20.07 -11.71 24.99
N HIS A 442 20.82 -10.67 24.63
CA HIS A 442 20.39 -9.34 25.00
C HIS A 442 19.18 -9.10 24.12
N SER A 443 18.01 -8.92 24.75
CA SER A 443 16.89 -8.23 24.11
C SER A 443 17.49 -7.14 23.24
N PRO A 444 17.21 -7.08 21.92
CA PRO A 444 17.52 -5.87 21.21
C PRO A 444 16.72 -4.82 21.97
N HIS A 445 17.41 -3.97 22.73
CA HIS A 445 16.93 -2.63 22.91
C HIS A 445 16.85 -2.13 21.47
N PHE A 446 15.67 -2.28 20.87
CA PHE A 446 15.25 -1.48 19.74
C PHE A 446 15.26 -0.06 20.28
N SER A 447 16.44 0.55 20.31
CA SER A 447 16.58 1.98 20.44
C SER A 447 15.66 2.55 19.38
N SER A 448 14.81 3.46 19.82
CA SER A 448 13.88 4.28 19.05
C SER A 448 14.60 5.07 17.95
N SER A 449 15.18 4.36 16.99
CA SER A 449 15.79 4.89 15.78
C SER A 449 14.76 4.72 14.67
N SER A 450 14.31 5.86 14.18
CA SER A 450 13.34 6.09 13.12
C SER A 450 13.86 5.66 11.74
N HIS A 451 14.42 4.45 11.64
CA HIS A 451 14.95 3.87 10.41
C HIS A 451 14.19 2.59 10.04
N PHE A 452 12.88 2.69 9.92
CA PHE A 452 12.09 1.73 9.17
C PHE A 452 11.82 2.34 7.80
N PHE A 453 12.20 1.62 6.74
CA PHE A 453 12.39 2.06 5.34
C PHE A 453 13.76 2.71 5.06
N PRO A 454 14.77 1.97 4.56
CA PRO A 454 15.81 2.61 3.77
C PRO A 454 15.11 3.24 2.57
N ALA A 455 15.35 4.53 2.38
CA ALA A 455 14.91 5.27 1.21
C ALA A 455 15.17 4.41 -0.04
N ARG A 456 14.11 4.12 -0.82
CA ARG A 456 14.32 3.93 -2.26
C ARG A 456 15.22 5.10 -2.66
N LYS A 457 16.33 4.79 -3.31
CA LYS A 457 17.21 5.80 -3.94
C LYS A 457 16.31 6.92 -4.45
N LYS A 458 16.66 8.15 -4.05
CA LYS A 458 16.12 9.39 -4.60
C LYS A 458 16.30 9.40 -6.13
N GLU A 459 15.51 8.63 -6.85
CA GLU A 459 15.14 8.94 -8.22
C GLU A 459 13.95 9.89 -8.07
N MET A 460 14.33 11.17 -8.02
CA MET A 460 13.54 12.38 -8.00
C MET A 460 12.02 12.22 -8.24
N ILE A 461 11.26 12.21 -7.16
CA ILE A 461 9.99 12.94 -7.10
C ILE A 461 10.37 14.34 -6.60
N HIS A 462 10.82 15.20 -7.50
CA HIS A 462 11.01 16.62 -7.25
C HIS A 462 9.92 17.37 -8.01
N CYS A 463 8.95 17.93 -7.30
CA CYS A 463 8.41 19.22 -7.72
C CYS A 463 9.59 20.21 -7.69
N PRO A 464 9.87 20.96 -8.77
CA PRO A 464 10.89 21.99 -8.73
C PRO A 464 10.36 23.15 -7.88
N GLU A 465 10.87 23.28 -6.67
CA GLU A 465 10.97 24.57 -5.99
C GLU A 465 12.36 25.15 -6.30
N GLU A 466 12.34 26.33 -6.90
CA GLU A 466 13.51 27.05 -7.40
C GLU A 466 14.43 27.50 -6.26
N LYS A 467 15.74 27.35 -6.50
CA LYS A 467 16.75 28.14 -5.82
C LYS A 467 16.68 29.56 -6.38
N ASN A 468 16.47 30.53 -5.49
CA ASN A 468 16.61 31.96 -5.76
C ASN A 468 17.92 32.25 -6.53
N GLU A 469 17.78 32.76 -7.74
CA GLU A 469 18.84 33.48 -8.43
C GLU A 469 19.16 34.74 -7.62
N LYS A 470 20.39 34.80 -7.09
CA LYS A 470 21.03 36.08 -6.78
C LYS A 470 22.02 36.37 -7.88
N GLU A 471 21.77 37.48 -8.55
CA GLU A 471 22.70 38.21 -9.40
C GLU A 471 24.13 38.15 -8.85
N TYR A 472 25.11 37.76 -9.68
CA TYR A 472 26.44 38.36 -9.60
C TYR A 472 27.08 38.41 -10.99
N CYS A 473 27.36 39.65 -11.38
CA CYS A 473 28.15 40.16 -12.50
C CYS A 473 29.22 39.22 -13.09
N SER A 474 29.25 39.18 -14.42
CA SER A 474 30.48 38.93 -15.19
C SER A 474 31.58 39.92 -14.80
N PRO A 475 32.86 39.51 -14.86
CA PRO A 475 33.70 40.13 -15.88
C PRO A 475 34.74 39.22 -16.56
N LYS A 476 34.89 39.49 -17.86
CA LYS A 476 36.11 39.61 -18.67
C LYS A 476 37.07 38.41 -18.83
N LYS A 477 37.23 38.08 -20.11
CA LYS A 477 38.40 37.49 -20.79
C LYS A 477 39.75 38.03 -20.28
N GLN A 478 40.69 37.10 -20.14
CA GLN A 478 42.14 37.13 -20.46
C GLN A 478 42.71 35.85 -19.82
N LYS A 479 43.44 34.94 -20.46
CA LYS A 479 44.26 34.90 -21.67
C LYS A 479 44.17 33.49 -22.25
#